data_AF-A0A2E7LDN9-F1
#
_entry.id   AF-A0A2E7LDN9-F1
#
_cell.length_a   1.000
_cell.length_b   1.000
_cell.length_c   1.000
_cell.angle_alpha   90.00
_cell.angle_beta   90.00
_cell.angle_gamma   90.00
#
_symmetry.space_group_name_H-M   'P 1'
#
loop_
_entity.id
_entity.type
_entity.pdbx_description
1 polymer ?
#
loop_
_entity_poly.entity_id
_entity_poly.type
_entity_poly.pdbx_seq_one_letter_code
_entity_poly.pdbx_strand_id
1 'polypeptide(L)'
;MSITTDPSQDQTPSQTDANPAADDHTTASRGLLQPRSVFNEVEGQPEPLASSPLSEKIIITFAVTIPLLACVYGGYQLWQYGWMTSLDLGLLVVGWYITGLGITVGFHRLLAHRSFATTRPVRYFWMSLGSLAVQGSPLMWCAVHRRHHQCSDKPGDPHSPHLHDGGVWQVLRGFVHSHTGWLYSPYWSDPSLKKFIPDLMSDKPAVVIDRFYYLWVIASLTIPALIGGLVVDGLTTWSWQGAGTAFLWGGLVRICVTHHITWSINSVCHVFGKQDYQAGDASRNNVIFGFLAHGEGWHNNHHAFPNSARHGLKWWQFDLSWVLIRLMERLRVAWDVKVPAENMLAGRRL
;
A
#
# COMPACT_ATOMS: atom_id res chain seq x y z
N MET A 1 -65.95 -4.90 -36.47
CA MET A 1 -65.28 -3.60 -36.71
C MET A 1 -66.23 -2.51 -36.29
N SER A 2 -65.99 -1.90 -35.12
CA SER A 2 -66.75 -0.75 -34.64
C SER A 2 -65.75 0.28 -34.12
N ILE A 3 -65.95 1.51 -34.57
CA ILE A 3 -65.12 2.69 -34.32
C ILE A 3 -65.58 3.30 -32.99
N THR A 4 -64.64 3.62 -32.11
CA THR A 4 -64.84 4.57 -30.99
C THR A 4 -63.62 5.48 -30.88
N THR A 5 -63.89 6.68 -30.38
CA THR A 5 -63.21 7.97 -30.55
C THR A 5 -62.10 8.27 -29.52
N ASP A 6 -61.11 9.05 -29.97
CA ASP A 6 -60.13 10.02 -29.37
C ASP A 6 -60.31 10.50 -27.90
N PRO A 7 -59.38 11.27 -27.23
CA PRO A 7 -58.11 11.87 -27.68
C PRO A 7 -56.94 11.99 -26.63
N SER A 8 -55.86 12.70 -27.05
CA SER A 8 -54.95 13.55 -26.23
C SER A 8 -53.68 12.87 -25.64
N GLN A 9 -52.47 13.46 -25.56
CA GLN A 9 -51.95 14.83 -25.69
C GLN A 9 -50.49 14.83 -26.23
N ASP A 10 -50.14 15.94 -26.86
CA ASP A 10 -48.79 16.47 -27.15
C ASP A 10 -47.85 16.48 -25.92
N GLN A 11 -46.60 16.04 -26.10
CA GLN A 11 -45.46 16.58 -25.35
C GLN A 11 -44.22 16.67 -26.26
N THR A 12 -43.78 17.90 -26.52
CA THR A 12 -42.47 18.26 -27.07
C THR A 12 -41.42 18.33 -25.94
N PRO A 13 -40.11 18.19 -26.25
CA PRO A 13 -39.05 17.97 -25.27
C PRO A 13 -38.37 19.27 -24.82
N SER A 14 -37.94 19.35 -23.55
CA SER A 14 -36.96 20.36 -23.11
C SER A 14 -35.83 19.74 -22.29
N GLN A 15 -34.64 19.69 -22.89
CA GLN A 15 -33.37 19.67 -22.19
C GLN A 15 -33.16 21.02 -21.50
N THR A 16 -32.62 21.03 -20.28
CA THR A 16 -31.61 22.01 -19.83
C THR A 16 -30.82 21.44 -18.66
N ASP A 17 -29.51 21.33 -18.88
CA ASP A 17 -28.49 21.11 -17.86
C ASP A 17 -28.43 22.27 -16.87
N ALA A 18 -28.23 21.98 -15.58
CA ALA A 18 -27.61 22.92 -14.65
C ALA A 18 -26.97 22.17 -13.47
N ASN A 19 -25.65 22.07 -13.53
CA ASN A 19 -24.76 21.87 -12.40
C ASN A 19 -24.74 23.15 -11.52
N PRO A 20 -24.73 23.04 -10.18
CA PRO A 20 -24.15 24.10 -9.37
C PRO A 20 -22.99 23.55 -8.53
N ALA A 21 -21.79 23.97 -8.91
CA ALA A 21 -20.74 24.25 -7.96
C ALA A 21 -21.18 25.47 -7.14
N ALA A 22 -21.15 25.38 -5.81
CA ALA A 22 -21.15 26.53 -4.92
C ALA A 22 -20.53 26.15 -3.57
N ASP A 23 -19.35 26.72 -3.34
CA ASP A 23 -18.89 27.37 -2.11
C ASP A 23 -19.66 27.09 -0.82
N ASP A 24 -18.93 26.60 0.19
CA ASP A 24 -19.24 26.92 1.58
C ASP A 24 -17.95 27.25 2.35
N HIS A 25 -17.79 28.55 2.61
CA HIS A 25 -16.82 29.11 3.52
C HIS A 25 -17.42 29.09 4.94
N THR A 26 -17.12 28.06 5.74
CA THR A 26 -17.36 28.12 7.19
C THR A 26 -16.30 27.34 7.99
N THR A 27 -15.55 28.09 8.81
CA THR A 27 -14.86 27.71 10.06
C THR A 27 -14.08 26.38 10.13
N ALA A 28 -12.76 26.53 10.30
CA ALA A 28 -11.78 25.48 10.57
C ALA A 28 -12.13 24.61 11.80
N SER A 29 -12.92 23.56 11.61
CA SER A 29 -12.83 22.38 12.45
C SER A 29 -11.65 21.55 11.96
N ARG A 30 -10.70 21.22 12.84
CA ARG A 30 -9.71 20.15 12.55
C ARG A 30 -10.49 18.96 12.02
N GLY A 31 -10.06 18.35 10.91
CA GLY A 31 -10.71 17.21 10.26
C GLY A 31 -10.85 15.99 11.16
N LEU A 32 -11.83 16.03 12.06
CA LEU A 32 -12.22 14.92 12.91
C LEU A 32 -12.91 13.88 12.03
N LEU A 33 -12.46 12.63 12.13
CA LEU A 33 -13.10 11.53 11.41
C LEU A 33 -14.59 11.48 11.79
N GLN A 34 -15.48 11.51 10.79
CA GLN A 34 -16.86 11.06 11.01
C GLN A 34 -16.88 9.53 10.95
N PRO A 35 -17.75 8.85 11.72
CA PRO A 35 -17.70 7.39 11.93
C PRO A 35 -18.06 6.50 10.73
N ARG A 36 -18.04 7.01 9.48
CA ARG A 36 -18.29 6.18 8.29
C ARG A 36 -16.99 5.60 7.74
N SER A 37 -16.87 4.28 7.70
CA SER A 37 -15.87 3.60 6.88
C SER A 37 -16.12 3.99 5.41
N VAL A 38 -15.05 4.25 4.65
CA VAL A 38 -15.13 4.45 3.18
C VAL A 38 -15.52 3.13 2.48
N PHE A 39 -15.47 2.05 3.24
CA PHE A 39 -15.74 0.69 2.84
C PHE A 39 -17.19 0.35 3.16
N ASN A 40 -18.02 0.26 2.12
CA ASN A 40 -19.30 -0.44 2.22
C ASN A 40 -18.99 -1.93 2.50
N GLU A 41 -19.76 -2.56 3.37
CA GLU A 41 -19.69 -4.02 3.55
C GLU A 41 -20.04 -4.71 2.23
N VAL A 42 -19.28 -5.74 1.87
CA VAL A 42 -19.60 -6.58 0.71
C VAL A 42 -20.64 -7.60 1.16
N GLU A 43 -21.91 -7.39 0.81
CA GLU A 43 -22.94 -8.40 0.95
C GLU A 43 -22.76 -9.50 -0.10
N GLY A 44 -22.65 -10.77 0.35
CA GLY A 44 -22.58 -11.95 -0.52
C GLY A 44 -21.29 -12.77 -0.40
N GLN A 45 -21.32 -13.98 -0.95
CA GLN A 45 -20.12 -14.82 -1.09
C GLN A 45 -19.12 -14.12 -2.04
N PRO A 46 -17.81 -14.20 -1.77
CA PRO A 46 -16.82 -13.61 -2.66
C PRO A 46 -16.93 -14.23 -4.05
N GLU A 47 -17.10 -13.37 -5.06
CA GLU A 47 -17.05 -13.75 -6.48
C GLU A 47 -15.79 -14.61 -6.74
N PRO A 48 -15.93 -15.76 -7.39
CA PRO A 48 -14.79 -16.62 -7.69
C PRO A 48 -13.81 -15.88 -8.61
N LEU A 49 -12.56 -15.77 -8.17
CA LEU A 49 -11.53 -15.13 -8.96
C LEU A 49 -11.11 -16.06 -10.11
N ALA A 50 -10.95 -15.49 -11.31
CA ALA A 50 -10.36 -16.21 -12.43
C ALA A 50 -8.93 -16.66 -12.09
N SER A 51 -8.49 -17.86 -12.48
CA SER A 51 -7.13 -18.32 -12.19
C SER A 51 -6.06 -17.43 -12.82
N SER A 52 -4.95 -17.16 -12.12
CA SER A 52 -3.87 -16.35 -12.68
C SER A 52 -3.21 -17.03 -13.89
N PRO A 53 -2.90 -16.28 -14.96
CA PRO A 53 -2.17 -16.82 -16.10
C PRO A 53 -0.78 -17.32 -15.67
N LEU A 54 -0.24 -18.28 -16.41
CA LEU A 54 1.07 -18.88 -16.10
C LEU A 54 2.21 -17.84 -16.09
N SER A 55 2.17 -16.86 -17.00
CA SER A 55 3.14 -15.78 -17.06
C SER A 55 3.21 -14.96 -15.77
N GLU A 56 2.07 -14.67 -15.15
CA GLU A 56 1.99 -13.96 -13.88
C GLU A 56 2.59 -14.79 -12.75
N LYS A 57 2.28 -16.09 -12.67
CA LYS A 57 2.89 -16.99 -11.69
C LYS A 57 4.41 -17.07 -11.83
N ILE A 58 4.93 -17.06 -13.06
CA ILE A 58 6.36 -17.02 -13.34
C ILE A 58 6.98 -15.71 -12.86
N ILE A 59 6.37 -14.57 -13.21
CA ILE A 59 6.83 -13.24 -12.77
C ILE A 59 6.89 -13.15 -11.25
N ILE A 60 5.83 -13.60 -10.57
CA ILE A 60 5.74 -13.57 -9.11
C ILE A 60 6.77 -14.51 -8.47
N THR A 61 6.99 -15.69 -9.06
CA THR A 61 8.06 -16.59 -8.63
C THR A 61 9.41 -15.89 -8.67
N PHE A 62 9.74 -15.21 -9.77
CA PHE A 62 11.00 -14.47 -9.85
C PHE A 62 11.04 -13.29 -8.87
N ALA A 63 9.94 -12.53 -8.74
CA ALA A 63 9.85 -11.38 -7.84
C ALA A 63 10.04 -11.77 -6.37
N VAL A 64 9.62 -12.96 -5.96
CA VAL A 64 9.81 -13.47 -4.59
C VAL A 64 11.18 -14.13 -4.43
N THR A 65 11.59 -14.98 -5.37
CA THR A 65 12.78 -15.83 -5.18
C THR A 65 14.09 -15.13 -5.50
N ILE A 66 14.17 -14.28 -6.53
CA ILE A 66 15.44 -13.62 -6.90
C ILE A 66 15.92 -12.69 -5.79
N PRO A 67 15.11 -11.76 -5.23
CA PRO A 67 15.56 -10.92 -4.12
C PRO A 67 15.98 -11.72 -2.90
N LEU A 68 15.27 -12.81 -2.59
CA LEU A 68 15.61 -13.69 -1.47
C LEU A 68 16.97 -14.37 -1.67
N LEU A 69 17.20 -14.97 -2.84
CA LEU A 69 18.49 -15.59 -3.18
C LEU A 69 19.61 -14.55 -3.20
N ALA A 70 19.34 -13.35 -3.70
CA ALA A 70 20.29 -12.24 -3.68
C ALA A 70 20.62 -11.77 -2.27
N CYS A 71 19.66 -11.80 -1.34
CA CYS A 71 19.88 -11.51 0.08
C CYS A 71 20.79 -12.56 0.73
N VAL A 72 20.55 -13.85 0.47
CA VAL A 72 21.42 -14.94 0.95
C VAL A 72 22.82 -14.81 0.36
N TYR A 73 22.93 -14.58 -0.95
CA TYR A 73 24.20 -14.38 -1.64
C TYR A 73 24.96 -13.16 -1.11
N GLY A 74 24.30 -11.99 -1.00
CA GLY A 74 24.88 -10.77 -0.47
C GLY A 74 25.39 -10.95 0.97
N GLY A 75 24.61 -11.63 1.82
CA GLY A 75 25.03 -11.97 3.18
C GLY A 75 26.27 -12.85 3.22
N TYR A 76 26.33 -13.89 2.37
CA TYR A 76 27.52 -14.73 2.23
C TYR A 76 28.74 -13.93 1.75
N GLN A 77 28.58 -13.09 0.73
CA GLN A 77 29.68 -12.29 0.19
C GLN A 77 30.18 -11.23 1.18
N LEU A 78 29.27 -10.62 1.95
CA LEU A 78 29.63 -9.71 3.04
C LEU A 78 30.44 -10.44 4.11
N TRP A 79 30.00 -11.62 4.52
CA TRP A 79 30.66 -12.41 5.55
C TRP A 79 32.06 -12.87 5.14
N GLN A 80 32.21 -13.41 3.92
CA GLN A 80 33.47 -14.00 3.46
C GLN A 80 34.48 -12.95 3.00
N TYR A 81 34.01 -11.89 2.32
CA TYR A 81 34.88 -10.99 1.58
C TYR A 81 34.70 -9.51 1.97
N GLY A 82 33.76 -9.18 2.86
CA GLY A 82 33.44 -7.80 3.18
C GLY A 82 32.88 -7.03 1.99
N TRP A 83 32.18 -7.71 1.05
CA TRP A 83 31.78 -7.15 -0.24
C TRP A 83 30.57 -6.20 -0.16
N MET A 84 30.70 -5.15 0.65
CA MET A 84 29.75 -4.06 0.81
C MET A 84 30.50 -2.77 1.14
N THR A 85 30.39 -1.77 0.27
CA THR A 85 30.95 -0.44 0.51
C THR A 85 30.01 0.40 1.38
N SER A 86 30.52 1.52 1.91
CA SER A 86 29.66 2.51 2.59
C SER A 86 28.59 3.09 1.67
N LEU A 87 28.88 3.19 0.36
CA LEU A 87 27.90 3.61 -0.64
C LEU A 87 26.80 2.56 -0.79
N ASP A 88 27.14 1.28 -0.91
CA ASP A 88 26.17 0.18 -1.01
C ASP A 88 25.23 0.14 0.20
N LEU A 89 25.80 0.28 1.41
CA LEU A 89 25.02 0.37 2.64
C LEU A 89 24.10 1.60 2.64
N GLY A 90 24.61 2.75 2.20
CA GLY A 90 23.82 3.97 2.05
C GLY A 90 22.65 3.79 1.07
N LEU A 91 22.90 3.18 -0.09
CA LEU A 91 21.87 2.89 -1.10
C LEU A 91 20.82 1.90 -0.58
N LEU A 92 21.23 0.87 0.16
CA LEU A 92 20.33 -0.07 0.82
C LEU A 92 19.42 0.65 1.83
N VAL A 93 20.00 1.38 2.78
CA VAL A 93 19.26 2.00 3.89
C VAL A 93 18.39 3.16 3.41
N VAL A 94 18.95 4.07 2.62
CA VAL A 94 18.19 5.22 2.08
C VAL A 94 17.13 4.73 1.11
N GLY A 95 17.46 3.76 0.24
CA GLY A 95 16.50 3.14 -0.66
C GLY A 95 15.34 2.51 0.09
N TRP A 96 15.61 1.76 1.17
CA TRP A 96 14.59 1.17 2.03
C TRP A 96 13.65 2.22 2.63
N TYR A 97 14.18 3.32 3.18
CA TYR A 97 13.35 4.43 3.68
C TYR A 97 12.52 5.07 2.57
N ILE A 98 13.13 5.41 1.43
CA ILE A 98 12.44 6.08 0.31
C ILE A 98 11.29 5.22 -0.21
N THR A 99 11.53 3.93 -0.48
CA THR A 99 10.50 3.05 -1.03
C THR A 99 9.47 2.66 0.02
N GLY A 100 9.90 2.43 1.26
CA GLY A 100 8.99 2.14 2.38
C GLY A 100 8.06 3.32 2.68
N LEU A 101 8.57 4.55 2.72
CA LEU A 101 7.75 5.76 2.87
C LEU A 101 6.85 6.00 1.64
N GLY A 102 7.31 5.65 0.44
CA GLY A 102 6.50 5.62 -0.77
C GLY A 102 5.26 4.73 -0.64
N ILE A 103 5.40 3.53 -0.06
CA ILE A 103 4.27 2.64 0.24
C ILE A 103 3.39 3.24 1.35
N THR A 104 3.97 3.59 2.49
CA THR A 104 3.18 3.94 3.69
C THR A 104 2.50 5.32 3.58
N VAL A 105 3.21 6.35 3.12
CA VAL A 105 2.65 7.69 2.92
C VAL A 105 1.85 7.74 1.62
N GLY A 106 2.41 7.21 0.53
CA GLY A 106 1.82 7.26 -0.80
C GLY A 106 0.69 6.27 -1.00
N PHE A 107 1.01 4.99 -1.13
CA PHE A 107 0.00 3.99 -1.48
C PHE A 107 -1.04 3.83 -0.38
N HIS A 108 -0.59 3.69 0.86
CA HIS A 108 -1.45 3.34 1.97
C HIS A 108 -2.29 4.52 2.47
N ARG A 109 -1.65 5.53 3.08
CA ARG A 109 -2.38 6.64 3.72
C ARG A 109 -2.98 7.63 2.72
N LEU A 110 -2.27 7.97 1.64
CA LEU A 110 -2.76 8.94 0.66
C LEU A 110 -3.75 8.33 -0.34
N LEU A 111 -3.36 7.24 -1.04
CA LEU A 111 -4.18 6.68 -2.12
C LEU A 111 -5.28 5.76 -1.59
N ALA A 112 -4.95 4.77 -0.76
CA ALA A 112 -5.91 3.76 -0.34
C ALA A 112 -6.92 4.29 0.68
N HIS A 113 -6.45 5.02 1.71
CA HIS A 113 -7.30 5.51 2.81
C HIS A 113 -7.72 6.97 2.73
N ARG A 114 -7.08 7.76 1.86
CA ARG A 114 -7.34 9.21 1.74
C ARG A 114 -7.28 9.91 3.11
N SER A 115 -6.28 9.55 3.91
CA SER A 115 -6.07 10.05 5.28
C SER A 115 -5.64 11.52 5.32
N PHE A 116 -5.19 12.05 4.18
CA PHE A 116 -4.91 13.47 3.96
C PHE A 116 -5.05 13.80 2.47
N ALA A 117 -5.13 15.09 2.15
CA ALA A 117 -5.09 15.62 0.79
C ALA A 117 -3.77 16.35 0.52
N THR A 118 -3.38 16.42 -0.75
CA THR A 118 -2.14 17.08 -1.18
C THR A 118 -2.28 17.54 -2.63
N THR A 119 -1.35 18.38 -3.10
CA THR A 119 -1.30 18.78 -4.51
C THR A 119 -1.01 17.58 -5.42
N ARG A 120 -1.45 17.66 -6.69
CA ARG A 120 -1.22 16.60 -7.68
C ARG A 120 0.27 16.23 -7.86
N PRO A 121 1.22 17.18 -7.98
CA PRO A 121 2.64 16.82 -8.10
C PRO A 121 3.16 16.01 -6.91
N VAL A 122 2.78 16.39 -5.68
CA VAL A 122 3.20 15.68 -4.47
C VAL A 122 2.56 14.30 -4.39
N ARG A 123 1.29 14.17 -4.79
CA ARG A 123 0.60 12.87 -4.90
C ARG A 123 1.34 11.93 -5.85
N TYR A 124 1.68 12.41 -7.04
CA TYR A 124 2.38 11.60 -8.05
C TYR A 124 3.82 11.30 -7.65
N PHE A 125 4.50 12.22 -6.96
CA PHE A 125 5.81 11.97 -6.37
C PHE A 125 5.78 10.77 -5.41
N TRP A 126 4.87 10.78 -4.43
CA TRP A 126 4.75 9.66 -3.47
C TRP A 126 4.34 8.36 -4.16
N MET A 127 3.46 8.44 -5.16
CA MET A 127 3.06 7.29 -5.97
C MET A 127 4.25 6.68 -6.76
N SER A 128 5.13 7.52 -7.31
CA SER A 128 6.34 7.06 -7.99
C SER A 128 7.32 6.41 -7.02
N LEU A 129 7.53 7.00 -5.82
CA LEU A 129 8.39 6.40 -4.80
C LEU A 129 7.88 5.04 -4.32
N GLY A 130 6.57 4.88 -4.12
CA GLY A 130 5.96 3.59 -3.77
C GLY A 130 6.13 2.55 -4.88
N SER A 131 6.06 2.97 -6.15
CA SER A 131 6.25 2.07 -7.30
C SER A 131 7.67 1.49 -7.37
N LEU A 132 8.68 2.21 -6.85
CA LEU A 132 10.05 1.70 -6.73
C LEU A 132 10.18 0.57 -5.69
N ALA A 133 9.18 0.35 -4.82
CA ALA A 133 9.19 -0.76 -3.86
C ALA A 133 8.89 -2.14 -4.49
N VAL A 134 8.46 -2.17 -5.76
CA VAL A 134 8.20 -3.42 -6.51
C VAL A 134 7.12 -4.29 -5.84
N GLN A 135 6.01 -3.71 -5.39
CA GLN A 135 4.94 -4.44 -4.68
C GLN A 135 3.62 -4.55 -5.47
N GLY A 136 3.70 -4.42 -6.80
CA GLY A 136 2.53 -4.32 -7.68
C GLY A 136 2.26 -2.87 -8.08
N SER A 137 1.46 -2.71 -9.13
CA SER A 137 1.13 -1.39 -9.65
C SER A 137 0.29 -0.61 -8.62
N PRO A 138 0.46 0.72 -8.52
CA PRO A 138 -0.15 1.52 -7.45
C PRO A 138 -1.67 1.41 -7.36
N LEU A 139 -2.39 1.37 -8.49
CA LEU A 139 -3.85 1.23 -8.48
C LEU A 139 -4.24 -0.17 -8.01
N MET A 140 -3.56 -1.20 -8.51
CA MET A 140 -3.87 -2.57 -8.12
C MET A 140 -3.55 -2.84 -6.65
N TRP A 141 -2.42 -2.33 -6.15
CA TRP A 141 -2.07 -2.38 -4.73
C TRP A 141 -3.18 -1.76 -3.88
N CYS A 142 -3.68 -0.58 -4.26
CA CYS A 142 -4.79 0.06 -3.57
C CYS A 142 -6.09 -0.76 -3.65
N ALA A 143 -6.38 -1.38 -4.80
CA ALA A 143 -7.59 -2.18 -4.97
C ALA A 143 -7.58 -3.44 -4.08
N VAL A 144 -6.46 -4.15 -4.04
CA VAL A 144 -6.23 -5.30 -3.15
C VAL A 144 -6.33 -4.87 -1.69
N HIS A 145 -5.67 -3.78 -1.32
CA HIS A 145 -5.68 -3.27 0.07
C HIS A 145 -7.07 -2.83 0.53
N ARG A 146 -7.82 -2.13 -0.33
CA ARG A 146 -9.20 -1.72 -0.03
C ARG A 146 -10.14 -2.93 0.10
N ARG A 147 -9.94 -3.97 -0.72
CA ARG A 147 -10.63 -5.25 -0.57
C ARG A 147 -10.29 -5.89 0.76
N HIS A 148 -9.00 -5.98 1.12
CA HIS A 148 -8.58 -6.49 2.42
C HIS A 148 -9.31 -5.79 3.58
N HIS A 149 -9.40 -4.46 3.60
CA HIS A 149 -10.16 -3.77 4.66
C HIS A 149 -11.66 -4.08 4.70
N GLN A 150 -12.28 -4.38 3.55
CA GLN A 150 -13.71 -4.74 3.49
C GLN A 150 -13.99 -6.14 4.00
N CYS A 151 -13.08 -7.09 3.74
CA CYS A 151 -13.26 -8.49 4.11
C CYS A 151 -12.15 -9.00 5.02
N SER A 152 -11.53 -8.13 5.82
CA SER A 152 -10.37 -8.48 6.66
C SER A 152 -10.67 -9.68 7.53
N ASP A 153 -9.84 -10.70 7.42
CA ASP A 153 -9.99 -11.99 8.13
C ASP A 153 -11.31 -12.72 7.91
N LYS A 154 -11.97 -12.45 6.78
CA LYS A 154 -13.20 -13.08 6.31
C LYS A 154 -13.01 -13.64 4.90
N PRO A 155 -13.88 -14.55 4.43
CA PRO A 155 -13.83 -15.05 3.06
C PRO A 155 -13.77 -13.91 2.03
N GLY A 156 -12.78 -13.97 1.15
CA GLY A 156 -12.53 -12.95 0.14
C GLY A 156 -11.38 -12.00 0.46
N ASP A 157 -10.84 -12.01 1.69
CA ASP A 157 -9.58 -11.35 2.04
C ASP A 157 -8.43 -11.92 1.19
N PRO A 158 -7.69 -11.10 0.44
CA PRO A 158 -6.56 -11.58 -0.34
C PRO A 158 -5.51 -12.32 0.45
N HIS A 159 -5.27 -11.94 1.70
CA HIS A 159 -4.07 -12.37 2.44
C HIS A 159 -4.32 -12.59 3.93
N SER A 160 -5.50 -13.08 4.31
CA SER A 160 -5.78 -13.42 5.69
C SER A 160 -5.01 -14.67 6.15
N PRO A 161 -4.39 -14.66 7.34
CA PRO A 161 -3.83 -15.86 7.95
C PRO A 161 -4.88 -16.78 8.61
N HIS A 162 -6.14 -16.37 8.71
CA HIS A 162 -7.16 -17.02 9.55
C HIS A 162 -8.19 -17.84 8.76
N LEU A 163 -8.08 -17.94 7.44
CA LEU A 163 -9.04 -18.68 6.60
C LEU A 163 -8.72 -20.17 6.44
N HIS A 164 -7.73 -20.68 7.17
CA HIS A 164 -7.37 -22.09 7.18
C HIS A 164 -7.76 -22.71 8.53
N ASP A 165 -8.92 -23.36 8.57
CA ASP A 165 -9.39 -24.05 9.76
C ASP A 165 -8.62 -25.35 10.03
N GLY A 166 -8.36 -25.64 11.30
CA GLY A 166 -7.78 -26.89 11.80
C GLY A 166 -6.63 -26.72 12.79
N GLY A 167 -5.86 -27.78 13.01
CA GLY A 167 -4.73 -27.79 13.97
C GLY A 167 -3.52 -26.93 13.52
N VAL A 168 -2.41 -27.06 14.25
CA VAL A 168 -1.20 -26.23 14.10
C VAL A 168 -0.70 -26.08 12.64
N TRP A 169 -0.80 -27.13 11.83
CA TRP A 169 -0.40 -27.09 10.43
C TRP A 169 -1.21 -26.12 9.56
N GLN A 170 -2.49 -25.93 9.87
CA GLN A 170 -3.38 -25.03 9.12
C GLN A 170 -3.12 -23.58 9.49
N VAL A 171 -2.84 -23.31 10.78
CA VAL A 171 -2.34 -22.00 11.25
C VAL A 171 -1.03 -21.65 10.55
N LEU A 172 -0.08 -22.60 10.44
CA LEU A 172 1.17 -22.37 9.73
C LEU A 172 0.95 -22.10 8.24
N ARG A 173 0.03 -22.84 7.59
CA ARG A 173 -0.34 -22.60 6.19
C ARG A 173 -0.93 -21.21 5.99
N GLY A 174 -1.81 -20.76 6.88
CA GLY A 174 -2.36 -19.40 6.83
C GLY A 174 -1.30 -18.32 7.04
N PHE A 175 -0.36 -18.54 7.96
CA PHE A 175 0.78 -17.64 8.13
C PHE A 175 1.64 -17.56 6.86
N VAL A 176 2.00 -18.69 6.26
CA VAL A 176 2.78 -18.73 5.00
C VAL A 176 1.97 -18.11 3.84
N HIS A 177 0.67 -18.37 3.79
CA HIS A 177 -0.23 -17.78 2.80
C HIS A 177 -0.25 -16.25 2.89
N SER A 178 -0.55 -15.70 4.07
CA SER A 178 -0.58 -14.24 4.30
C SER A 178 0.78 -13.56 4.08
N HIS A 179 1.89 -14.26 4.31
CA HIS A 179 3.23 -13.73 4.06
C HIS A 179 3.59 -13.71 2.58
N THR A 180 3.48 -14.83 1.87
CA THR A 180 3.91 -14.93 0.45
C THR A 180 2.98 -15.76 -0.43
N GLY A 181 2.27 -16.74 0.12
CA GLY A 181 1.44 -17.63 -0.69
C GLY A 181 0.33 -16.91 -1.46
N TRP A 182 -0.26 -15.87 -0.87
CA TRP A 182 -1.31 -15.07 -1.50
C TRP A 182 -0.84 -14.32 -2.74
N LEU A 183 0.47 -14.06 -2.88
CA LEU A 183 1.01 -13.37 -4.05
C LEU A 183 0.70 -14.16 -5.32
N TYR A 184 0.59 -15.49 -5.25
CA TYR A 184 0.26 -16.35 -6.39
C TYR A 184 -1.23 -16.34 -6.78
N SER A 185 -2.05 -15.63 -6.02
CA SER A 185 -3.47 -15.45 -6.30
C SER A 185 -3.68 -14.49 -7.48
N PRO A 186 -4.83 -14.55 -8.16
CA PRO A 186 -5.13 -13.74 -9.37
C PRO A 186 -5.44 -12.27 -9.12
N TYR A 187 -5.27 -11.79 -7.88
CA TYR A 187 -5.63 -10.42 -7.52
C TYR A 187 -4.85 -9.37 -8.30
N TRP A 188 -3.68 -9.67 -8.88
CA TRP A 188 -2.87 -8.67 -9.58
C TRP A 188 -3.40 -8.31 -10.98
N SER A 189 -4.19 -9.19 -11.59
CA SER A 189 -4.70 -9.01 -12.95
C SER A 189 -6.22 -9.03 -13.05
N ASP A 190 -6.94 -9.31 -11.95
CA ASP A 190 -8.39 -9.38 -11.94
C ASP A 190 -9.05 -8.01 -12.20
N PRO A 191 -9.75 -7.84 -13.35
CA PRO A 191 -10.46 -6.60 -13.66
C PRO A 191 -11.57 -6.27 -12.66
N SER A 192 -12.13 -7.26 -11.96
CA SER A 192 -13.21 -7.08 -10.98
C SER A 192 -12.80 -6.17 -9.83
N LEU A 193 -11.50 -6.11 -9.50
CA LEU A 193 -10.99 -5.28 -8.42
C LEU A 193 -11.06 -3.79 -8.69
N LYS A 194 -11.23 -3.38 -9.96
CA LYS A 194 -11.37 -1.95 -10.32
C LYS A 194 -12.57 -1.29 -9.64
N LYS A 195 -13.59 -2.06 -9.25
CA LYS A 195 -14.75 -1.57 -8.50
C LYS A 195 -14.38 -0.96 -7.14
N PHE A 196 -13.23 -1.34 -6.56
CA PHE A 196 -12.75 -0.80 -5.28
C PHE A 196 -11.99 0.53 -5.43
N ILE A 197 -11.69 0.96 -6.66
CA ILE A 197 -10.85 2.14 -6.94
C ILE A 197 -11.40 3.10 -8.02
N PRO A 198 -12.72 3.38 -8.09
CA PRO A 198 -13.27 4.26 -9.14
C PRO A 198 -12.67 5.67 -9.12
N ASP A 199 -12.32 6.18 -7.93
CA ASP A 199 -11.61 7.45 -7.74
C ASP A 199 -10.21 7.45 -8.37
N LEU A 200 -9.44 6.35 -8.25
CA LEU A 200 -8.10 6.29 -8.84
C LEU A 200 -8.17 6.08 -10.35
N MET A 201 -9.18 5.34 -10.83
CA MET A 201 -9.42 5.12 -12.26
C MET A 201 -9.79 6.41 -13.00
N SER A 202 -10.39 7.38 -12.31
CA SER A 202 -10.73 8.70 -12.89
C SER A 202 -9.54 9.68 -12.92
N ASP A 203 -8.45 9.40 -12.19
CA ASP A 203 -7.23 10.21 -12.16
C ASP A 203 -6.30 9.80 -13.33
N LYS A 204 -6.46 10.43 -14.50
CA LYS A 204 -5.74 10.06 -15.74
C LYS A 204 -4.21 9.98 -15.56
N PRO A 205 -3.52 10.94 -14.93
CA PRO A 205 -2.08 10.81 -14.68
C PRO A 205 -1.72 9.63 -13.77
N ALA A 206 -2.53 9.31 -12.76
CA ALA A 206 -2.32 8.13 -11.92
C ALA A 206 -2.41 6.83 -12.76
N VAL A 207 -3.41 6.74 -13.64
CA VAL A 207 -3.54 5.60 -14.57
C VAL A 207 -2.32 5.47 -15.50
N VAL A 208 -1.69 6.58 -15.90
CA VAL A 208 -0.45 6.55 -16.68
C VAL A 208 0.71 5.99 -15.85
N ILE A 209 0.91 6.47 -14.63
CA ILE A 209 1.97 5.98 -13.72
C ILE A 209 1.80 4.46 -13.49
N ASP A 210 0.56 4.03 -13.27
CA ASP A 210 0.20 2.62 -13.08
C ASP A 210 0.49 1.76 -14.32
N ARG A 211 0.12 2.25 -15.51
CA ARG A 211 0.37 1.57 -16.79
C ARG A 211 1.86 1.34 -17.04
N PHE A 212 2.71 2.28 -16.63
CA PHE A 212 4.16 2.18 -16.78
C PHE A 212 4.85 1.53 -15.57
N TYR A 213 4.12 0.76 -14.75
CA TYR A 213 4.64 0.10 -13.55
C TYR A 213 5.99 -0.61 -13.76
N TYR A 214 6.15 -1.38 -14.83
CA TYR A 214 7.39 -2.11 -15.10
C TYR A 214 8.61 -1.21 -15.37
N LEU A 215 8.42 0.03 -15.83
CA LEU A 215 9.53 1.00 -15.93
C LEU A 215 10.03 1.40 -14.54
N TRP A 216 9.14 1.49 -13.55
CA TRP A 216 9.54 1.74 -12.15
C TRP A 216 10.27 0.54 -11.54
N VAL A 217 9.90 -0.69 -11.91
CA VAL A 217 10.63 -1.90 -11.50
C VAL A 217 12.05 -1.89 -12.07
N ILE A 218 12.21 -1.56 -13.36
CA ILE A 218 13.53 -1.41 -13.99
C ILE A 218 14.32 -0.30 -13.30
N ALA A 219 13.72 0.88 -13.10
CA ALA A 219 14.37 2.01 -12.43
C ALA A 219 14.81 1.68 -11.01
N SER A 220 14.00 0.91 -10.27
CA SER A 220 14.32 0.45 -8.92
C SER A 220 15.62 -0.34 -8.87
N LEU A 221 15.91 -1.13 -9.91
CA LEU A 221 17.14 -1.91 -10.00
C LEU A 221 18.30 -1.12 -10.62
N THR A 222 18.03 -0.30 -11.63
CA THR A 222 19.09 0.39 -12.39
C THR A 222 19.58 1.67 -11.72
N ILE A 223 18.75 2.40 -10.97
CA ILE A 223 19.19 3.63 -10.28
C ILE A 223 20.35 3.33 -9.32
N PRO A 224 20.28 2.35 -8.40
CA PRO A 224 21.42 1.98 -7.56
C PRO A 224 22.64 1.58 -8.37
N ALA A 225 22.46 0.75 -9.41
CA ALA A 225 23.54 0.28 -10.28
C ALA A 225 24.26 1.44 -10.99
N LEU A 226 23.50 2.42 -11.49
CA LEU A 226 24.06 3.61 -12.13
C LEU A 226 24.82 4.47 -11.13
N ILE A 227 24.30 4.65 -9.91
CA ILE A 227 24.99 5.40 -8.85
C ILE A 227 26.32 4.72 -8.49
N GLY A 228 26.31 3.41 -8.18
CA GLY A 228 27.54 2.67 -7.85
C GLY A 228 28.49 2.52 -9.04
N GLY A 229 27.98 2.54 -10.27
CA GLY A 229 28.79 2.50 -11.48
C GLY A 229 29.50 3.80 -11.80
N LEU A 230 28.94 4.94 -11.39
CA LEU A 230 29.49 6.28 -11.62
C LEU A 230 30.28 6.82 -10.42
N VAL A 231 30.01 6.32 -9.21
CA VAL A 231 30.61 6.80 -7.96
C VAL A 231 31.29 5.64 -7.25
N VAL A 232 32.61 5.71 -7.12
CA VAL A 232 33.38 4.82 -6.24
C VAL A 232 34.19 5.71 -5.31
N ASP A 233 34.01 5.53 -3.99
CA ASP A 233 34.79 6.23 -2.95
C ASP A 233 34.84 7.76 -3.06
N GLY A 234 33.75 8.39 -3.52
CA GLY A 234 33.63 9.85 -3.62
C GLY A 234 34.30 10.46 -4.86
N LEU A 235 34.88 9.63 -5.74
CA LEU A 235 35.41 10.04 -7.04
C LEU A 235 34.49 9.53 -8.15
N THR A 236 34.25 10.38 -9.16
CA THR A 236 33.47 9.99 -10.34
C THR A 236 34.32 9.08 -11.22
N THR A 237 34.23 7.76 -11.00
CA THR A 237 34.94 6.74 -11.77
C THR A 237 33.97 5.69 -12.27
N TRP A 238 34.14 5.26 -13.52
CA TRP A 238 33.35 4.19 -14.12
C TRP A 238 33.79 2.84 -13.56
N SER A 239 32.89 2.12 -12.87
CA SER A 239 33.19 0.82 -12.26
C SER A 239 32.07 -0.19 -12.47
N TRP A 240 32.35 -1.25 -13.23
CA TRP A 240 31.43 -2.39 -13.36
C TRP A 240 31.23 -3.13 -12.04
N GLN A 241 32.26 -3.18 -11.19
CA GLN A 241 32.16 -3.77 -9.87
C GLN A 241 31.22 -2.95 -8.98
N GLY A 242 31.39 -1.63 -8.95
CA GLY A 242 30.53 -0.73 -8.17
C GLY A 242 29.07 -0.77 -8.65
N ALA A 243 28.86 -0.84 -9.97
CA ALA A 243 27.52 -1.06 -10.52
C ALA A 243 26.90 -2.39 -10.05
N GLY A 244 27.70 -3.46 -10.06
CA GLY A 244 27.27 -4.79 -9.62
C GLY A 244 26.93 -4.85 -8.12
N THR A 245 27.77 -4.30 -7.25
CA THR A 245 27.52 -4.28 -5.80
C THR A 245 26.32 -3.40 -5.46
N ALA A 246 26.18 -2.25 -6.11
CA ALA A 246 25.06 -1.35 -5.85
C ALA A 246 23.73 -1.90 -6.40
N PHE A 247 23.75 -2.59 -7.55
CA PHE A 247 22.60 -3.36 -8.04
C PHE A 247 22.18 -4.46 -7.05
N LEU A 248 23.16 -5.18 -6.49
CA LEU A 248 22.90 -6.22 -5.49
C LEU A 248 22.30 -5.62 -4.21
N TRP A 249 23.01 -4.71 -3.55
CA TRP A 249 22.63 -4.19 -2.23
C TRP A 249 21.48 -3.18 -2.30
N GLY A 250 21.64 -2.13 -3.10
CA GLY A 250 20.65 -1.07 -3.26
C GLY A 250 19.45 -1.47 -4.11
N GLY A 251 19.56 -2.51 -4.95
CA GLY A 251 18.48 -3.08 -5.76
C GLY A 251 17.86 -4.31 -5.09
N LEU A 252 18.45 -5.48 -5.32
CA LEU A 252 17.85 -6.78 -4.98
C LEU A 252 17.70 -7.02 -3.46
N VAL A 253 18.75 -6.80 -2.67
CA VAL A 253 18.70 -6.98 -1.21
C VAL A 253 17.72 -6.00 -0.58
N ARG A 254 17.73 -4.73 -1.00
CA ARG A 254 16.76 -3.73 -0.55
C ARG A 254 15.32 -4.10 -0.88
N ILE A 255 15.06 -4.63 -2.07
CA ILE A 255 13.72 -5.16 -2.43
C ILE A 255 13.33 -6.30 -1.49
N CYS A 256 14.24 -7.26 -1.26
CA CYS A 256 14.00 -8.38 -0.34
C CYS A 256 13.63 -7.88 1.07
N VAL A 257 14.42 -6.97 1.64
CA VAL A 257 14.18 -6.40 2.97
C VAL A 257 12.83 -5.67 3.01
N THR A 258 12.55 -4.83 2.02
CA THR A 258 11.30 -4.07 1.95
C THR A 258 10.08 -4.99 1.84
N HIS A 259 10.15 -6.00 0.98
CA HIS A 259 9.11 -6.99 0.77
C HIS A 259 8.79 -7.76 2.05
N HIS A 260 9.78 -8.39 2.68
CA HIS A 260 9.52 -9.18 3.87
C HIS A 260 9.06 -8.34 5.06
N ILE A 261 9.47 -7.07 5.17
CA ILE A 261 8.92 -6.14 6.17
C ILE A 261 7.44 -5.85 5.87
N THR A 262 7.09 -5.50 4.63
CA THR A 262 5.69 -5.20 4.29
C THR A 262 4.79 -6.42 4.38
N TRP A 263 5.22 -7.58 3.89
CA TRP A 263 4.46 -8.83 3.99
C TRP A 263 4.27 -9.31 5.44
N SER A 264 5.15 -8.90 6.35
CA SER A 264 4.97 -9.13 7.78
C SER A 264 3.82 -8.32 8.39
N ILE A 265 3.35 -7.25 7.75
CA ILE A 265 2.13 -6.55 8.18
C ILE A 265 0.93 -7.48 8.01
N ASN A 266 0.80 -8.13 6.85
CA ASN A 266 -0.29 -9.06 6.57
C ASN A 266 -0.24 -10.31 7.46
N SER A 267 0.96 -10.82 7.72
CA SER A 267 1.16 -12.07 8.46
C SER A 267 1.37 -11.85 9.95
N VAL A 268 2.49 -11.24 10.36
CA VAL A 268 2.81 -11.02 11.78
C VAL A 268 1.78 -10.11 12.44
N CYS A 269 1.38 -9.01 11.81
CA CYS A 269 0.46 -8.05 12.44
C CYS A 269 -1.01 -8.49 12.42
N HIS A 270 -1.37 -9.65 11.86
CA HIS A 270 -2.69 -10.29 12.07
C HIS A 270 -2.63 -11.48 13.03
N VAL A 271 -1.44 -11.89 13.48
CA VAL A 271 -1.29 -13.08 14.35
C VAL A 271 -0.66 -12.71 15.70
N PHE A 272 0.34 -11.82 15.71
CA PHE A 272 1.17 -11.53 16.89
C PHE A 272 1.16 -10.04 17.25
N GLY A 273 0.73 -9.74 18.48
CA GLY A 273 0.78 -8.40 19.06
C GLY A 273 -0.40 -8.13 19.97
N LYS A 274 -0.71 -6.85 20.20
CA LYS A 274 -1.79 -6.40 21.08
C LYS A 274 -2.99 -5.86 20.31
N GLN A 275 -4.21 -6.13 20.76
CA GLN A 275 -5.39 -5.36 20.35
C GLN A 275 -5.68 -4.32 21.42
N ASP A 276 -5.51 -3.05 21.07
CA ASP A 276 -5.85 -1.93 21.94
C ASP A 276 -7.27 -1.39 21.64
N TYR A 277 -7.79 -1.68 20.44
CA TYR A 277 -9.06 -1.21 19.94
C TYR A 277 -9.85 -2.31 19.21
N GLN A 278 -11.18 -2.22 19.31
CA GLN A 278 -12.13 -3.04 18.55
C GLN A 278 -12.11 -2.63 17.08
N ALA A 279 -11.69 -3.56 16.21
CA ALA A 279 -11.61 -3.37 14.75
C ALA A 279 -12.54 -4.31 13.95
N GLY A 280 -13.01 -5.41 14.55
CA GLY A 280 -13.83 -6.41 13.87
C GLY A 280 -13.04 -7.46 13.08
N ASP A 281 -11.72 -7.52 13.27
CA ASP A 281 -10.78 -8.47 12.68
C ASP A 281 -9.68 -8.88 13.67
N ALA A 282 -8.70 -9.65 13.21
CA ALA A 282 -7.58 -10.13 14.01
C ALA A 282 -6.32 -9.25 13.92
N SER A 283 -6.41 -8.01 13.42
CA SER A 283 -5.28 -7.07 13.41
C SER A 283 -4.69 -6.86 14.82
N ARG A 284 -3.36 -6.68 14.91
CA ARG A 284 -2.57 -6.56 16.13
C ARG A 284 -1.51 -5.46 15.99
N ASN A 285 -1.33 -4.67 17.04
CA ASN A 285 -0.20 -3.76 17.18
C ASN A 285 1.08 -4.54 17.51
N ASN A 286 2.09 -4.41 16.67
CA ASN A 286 3.40 -5.03 16.80
C ASN A 286 4.52 -3.97 16.81
N VAL A 287 5.29 -3.90 17.90
CA VAL A 287 6.31 -2.87 18.09
C VAL A 287 7.47 -2.98 17.10
N ILE A 288 7.90 -4.20 16.75
CA ILE A 288 9.03 -4.41 15.83
C ILE A 288 8.67 -3.83 14.46
N PHE A 289 7.50 -4.17 13.95
CA PHE A 289 7.01 -3.63 12.67
C PHE A 289 6.52 -2.19 12.78
N GLY A 290 6.22 -1.69 13.98
CA GLY A 290 6.00 -0.26 14.22
C GLY A 290 7.21 0.57 13.81
N PHE A 291 8.42 0.06 14.06
CA PHE A 291 9.67 0.70 13.62
C PHE A 291 10.07 0.30 12.21
N LEU A 292 10.13 -1.01 11.90
CA LEU A 292 10.62 -1.49 10.60
C LEU A 292 9.71 -1.08 9.44
N ALA A 293 8.40 -1.06 9.64
CA ALA A 293 7.46 -0.66 8.60
C ALA A 293 7.02 0.81 8.76
N HIS A 294 7.86 1.67 9.35
CA HIS A 294 7.66 3.13 9.37
C HIS A 294 6.34 3.60 10.03
N GLY A 295 5.74 2.79 10.90
CA GLY A 295 4.47 3.05 11.58
C GLY A 295 3.35 2.05 11.27
N GLU A 296 3.50 1.21 10.24
CA GLU A 296 2.45 0.27 9.84
C GLU A 296 2.26 -0.92 10.79
N GLY A 297 3.23 -1.21 11.66
CA GLY A 297 3.04 -2.23 12.69
C GLY A 297 2.03 -1.84 13.78
N TRP A 298 1.57 -0.59 13.85
CA TRP A 298 0.41 -0.21 14.67
C TRP A 298 -0.91 -0.62 13.99
N HIS A 299 -0.98 -1.88 13.59
CA HIS A 299 -1.95 -2.39 12.63
C HIS A 299 -3.36 -2.49 13.20
N ASN A 300 -3.49 -2.83 14.49
CA ASN A 300 -4.80 -2.80 15.16
C ASN A 300 -5.36 -1.38 15.28
N ASN A 301 -4.49 -0.40 15.57
CA ASN A 301 -4.91 1.00 15.58
C ASN A 301 -5.41 1.43 14.19
N HIS A 302 -4.67 1.05 13.15
CA HIS A 302 -5.03 1.32 11.76
C HIS A 302 -6.37 0.70 11.39
N HIS A 303 -6.57 -0.59 11.63
CA HIS A 303 -7.83 -1.26 11.33
C HIS A 303 -9.02 -0.72 12.15
N ALA A 304 -8.80 -0.28 13.39
CA ALA A 304 -9.83 0.38 14.19
C ALA A 304 -10.18 1.78 13.66
N PHE A 305 -9.24 2.50 13.04
CA PHE A 305 -9.41 3.85 12.48
C PHE A 305 -8.78 4.00 11.08
N PRO A 306 -9.29 3.32 10.02
CA PRO A 306 -8.57 3.18 8.75
C PRO A 306 -8.28 4.50 8.02
N ASN A 307 -9.11 5.52 8.26
CA ASN A 307 -8.97 6.82 7.62
C ASN A 307 -7.98 7.74 8.36
N SER A 308 -7.37 7.29 9.47
CA SER A 308 -6.41 8.10 10.20
C SER A 308 -5.10 8.21 9.46
N ALA A 309 -4.49 9.40 9.48
CA ALA A 309 -3.12 9.60 9.00
C ALA A 309 -2.08 9.19 10.05
N ARG A 310 -2.50 8.87 11.29
CA ARG A 310 -1.64 8.53 12.41
C ARG A 310 -2.00 7.13 12.91
N HIS A 311 -1.13 6.16 12.68
CA HIS A 311 -1.36 4.79 13.16
C HIS A 311 -0.83 4.63 14.59
N GLY A 312 0.26 5.33 14.95
CA GLY A 312 0.78 5.34 16.32
C GLY A 312 -0.04 6.21 17.28
N LEU A 313 -1.10 5.68 17.89
CA LEU A 313 -2.07 6.44 18.69
C LEU A 313 -1.62 6.71 20.14
N LYS A 314 -0.62 5.97 20.66
CA LYS A 314 0.01 6.23 21.95
C LYS A 314 1.26 7.10 21.79
N TRP A 315 1.70 7.78 22.85
CA TRP A 315 2.84 8.70 22.80
C TRP A 315 4.18 8.02 22.44
N TRP A 316 4.34 6.75 22.82
CA TRP A 316 5.54 5.95 22.56
C TRP A 316 5.48 5.17 21.24
N GLN A 317 4.31 5.14 20.58
CA GLN A 317 4.13 4.46 19.30
C GLN A 317 4.69 5.33 18.18
N PHE A 318 5.99 5.22 17.96
CA PHE A 318 6.68 5.98 16.92
C PHE A 318 6.14 5.61 15.53
N ASP A 319 5.84 6.62 14.73
CA ASP A 319 5.23 6.50 13.40
C ASP A 319 5.92 7.53 12.49
N LEU A 320 6.91 7.06 11.72
CA LEU A 320 7.71 7.95 10.87
C LEU A 320 6.88 8.58 9.75
N SER A 321 5.94 7.81 9.18
CA SER A 321 5.05 8.28 8.13
C SER A 321 4.13 9.39 8.64
N TRP A 322 3.66 9.31 9.89
CA TRP A 322 2.94 10.40 10.54
C TRP A 322 3.79 11.65 10.71
N VAL A 323 5.05 11.51 11.16
CA VAL A 323 5.98 12.65 11.31
C VAL A 323 6.15 13.38 9.96
N LEU A 324 6.31 12.62 8.87
CA LEU A 324 6.41 13.17 7.51
C LEU A 324 5.12 13.85 7.04
N ILE A 325 3.95 13.25 7.28
CA ILE A 325 2.66 13.89 6.94
C ILE A 325 2.49 15.20 7.72
N ARG A 326 2.87 15.24 9.00
CA ARG A 326 2.83 16.47 9.80
C ARG A 326 3.82 17.53 9.34
N LEU A 327 4.99 17.13 8.86
CA LEU A 327 5.92 18.05 8.21
C LEU A 327 5.30 18.63 6.94
N MET A 328 4.72 17.79 6.08
CA MET A 328 4.01 18.22 4.86
C MET A 328 2.84 19.17 5.17
N GLU A 329 2.08 18.90 6.23
CA GLU A 329 1.00 19.78 6.70
C GLU A 329 1.54 21.15 7.13
N ARG A 330 2.62 21.18 7.93
CA ARG A 330 3.26 22.44 8.36
C ARG A 330 3.80 23.26 7.19
N LEU A 331 4.34 22.58 6.18
CA LEU A 331 4.81 23.19 4.94
C LEU A 331 3.66 23.57 3.97
N ARG A 332 2.41 23.31 4.36
CA ARG A 332 1.20 23.58 3.56
C ARG A 332 1.16 22.86 2.21
N VAL A 333 1.88 21.75 2.09
CA VAL A 333 1.82 20.87 0.91
C VAL A 333 0.81 19.73 1.10
N ALA A 334 0.43 19.44 2.35
CA ALA A 334 -0.69 18.55 2.70
C ALA A 334 -1.74 19.29 3.55
N TRP A 335 -3.00 18.89 3.45
CA TRP A 335 -4.13 19.42 4.21
C TRP A 335 -5.18 18.31 4.45
N ASP A 336 -6.27 18.62 5.14
CA ASP A 336 -7.32 17.66 5.54
C ASP A 336 -6.76 16.40 6.22
N VAL A 337 -5.75 16.58 7.07
CA VAL A 337 -5.07 15.48 7.78
C VAL A 337 -6.00 14.94 8.86
N LYS A 338 -6.43 13.69 8.68
CA LYS A 338 -7.44 13.05 9.51
C LYS A 338 -6.83 12.35 10.73
N VAL A 339 -7.41 12.58 11.90
CA VAL A 339 -7.09 11.87 13.14
C VAL A 339 -8.35 11.52 13.92
N PRO A 340 -8.37 10.39 14.65
CA PRO A 340 -9.51 10.04 15.49
C PRO A 340 -9.64 11.03 16.67
N ALA A 341 -10.85 11.52 16.89
CA ALA A 341 -11.24 12.28 18.08
C ALA A 341 -11.18 11.40 19.33
N GLU A 342 -11.03 12.03 20.51
CA GLU A 342 -10.90 11.32 21.79
C GLU A 342 -12.12 10.44 22.13
N ASN A 343 -13.34 10.89 21.81
CA ASN A 343 -14.55 10.11 22.02
C ASN A 343 -14.58 8.83 21.15
N MET A 344 -14.07 8.88 19.92
CA MET A 344 -13.94 7.70 19.05
C MET A 344 -12.88 6.73 19.58
N LEU A 345 -11.76 7.25 20.08
CA LEU A 345 -10.73 6.44 20.73
C LEU A 345 -11.29 5.73 21.96
N ALA A 346 -12.03 6.44 22.81
CA ALA A 346 -12.65 5.89 24.01
C ALA A 346 -13.71 4.82 23.65
N GLY A 347 -14.56 5.10 22.64
CA GLY A 347 -15.66 4.22 22.26
C GLY A 347 -15.23 2.89 21.63
N ARG A 348 -13.98 2.76 21.15
CA ARG A 348 -13.45 1.50 20.58
C ARG A 348 -12.39 0.83 21.43
N ARG A 349 -11.97 1.40 22.57
CA ARG A 349 -10.89 0.83 23.39
C ARG A 349 -11.32 -0.53 23.98
N LEU A 350 -10.39 -1.49 24.03
CA LEU A 350 -10.55 -2.80 24.67
C LEU A 350 -10.17 -2.79 26.15
#